data_AF-A0A841GUB1-F1
#
_entry.id   AF-A0A841GUB1-F1
#
_cell.length_a   1.000
_cell.length_b   1.000
_cell.length_c   1.000
_cell.angle_alpha   90.00
_cell.angle_beta   90.00
_cell.angle_gamma   90.00
#
_symmetry.space_group_name_H-M   'P 1'
#
loop_
_entity.id
_entity.type
_entity.pdbx_description
1 polymer ?
#
loop_
_entity_poly.entity_id
_entity_poly.type
_entity_poly.pdbx_seq_one_letter_code
_entity_poly.pdbx_strand_id
1 'polypeptide(L)'
;MTHVPLQQIRAAANAAQEQTSLREAAREVGMSPTGLSNFLRGARPSPGTLRKLQSWYVLEGARHVEMSASDGHAAISLLTEGIPAEYREHCKTEFLVTLGQVYREDRPDWVRRLLVRAAQPSGAHGNTTGAPG
;
A
#
# COMPACT_ATOMS: atom_id res chain seq x y z
N MET A 1 13.40 -4.65 -10.43
CA MET A 1 13.80 -4.02 -9.14
C MET A 1 13.16 -2.65 -9.08
N THR A 2 12.29 -2.39 -8.11
CA THR A 2 11.65 -1.08 -7.92
C THR A 2 12.72 -0.07 -7.54
N HIS A 3 12.98 0.91 -8.41
CA HIS A 3 13.96 1.95 -8.14
C HIS A 3 13.33 3.02 -7.23
N VAL A 4 13.45 2.84 -5.91
CA VAL A 4 13.00 3.84 -4.94
C VAL A 4 14.04 4.96 -4.82
N PRO A 5 13.67 6.24 -5.02
CA PRO A 5 14.55 7.38 -4.80
C PRO A 5 15.15 7.40 -3.39
N LEU A 6 16.47 7.63 -3.28
CA LEU A 6 17.20 7.68 -2.01
C LEU A 6 16.60 8.66 -0.99
N GLN A 7 16.02 9.76 -1.46
CA GLN A 7 15.38 10.76 -0.60
C GLN A 7 14.13 10.22 0.09
N GLN A 8 13.34 9.38 -0.58
CA GLN A 8 12.17 8.75 0.01
C GLN A 8 12.58 7.74 1.09
N ILE A 9 13.62 6.96 0.83
CA ILE A 9 14.15 6.00 1.81
C ILE A 9 14.67 6.74 3.05
N ARG A 10 15.33 7.88 2.86
CA ARG A 10 15.81 8.72 3.95
C ARG A 10 14.68 9.36 4.76
N ALA A 11 13.65 9.87 4.09
CA ALA A 11 12.48 10.43 4.77
C ALA A 11 11.79 9.38 5.65
N ALA A 12 11.59 8.16 5.13
CA ALA A 12 11.06 7.06 5.93
C ALA A 12 11.97 6.68 7.10
N ALA A 13 13.29 6.62 6.88
CA ALA A 13 14.23 6.28 7.95
C ALA A 13 14.30 7.34 9.05
N ASN A 14 14.12 8.62 8.72
CA ASN A 14 13.94 9.70 9.71
C ASN A 14 12.64 9.51 10.50
N ALA A 15 11.51 9.25 9.82
CA ALA A 15 10.23 9.02 10.49
C ALA A 15 10.29 7.81 11.45
N ALA A 16 10.90 6.70 11.02
CA ALA A 16 11.08 5.52 11.86
C ALA A 16 11.97 5.82 13.09
N GLN A 17 13.03 6.61 12.92
CA GLN A 17 13.85 7.08 14.05
C GLN A 17 13.04 7.94 15.03
N GLU A 18 12.19 8.83 14.53
CA GLU A 18 11.36 9.72 15.36
C GLU A 18 10.29 8.95 16.15
N GLN A 19 9.75 7.86 15.59
CA GLN A 19 8.76 7.01 16.25
C GLN A 19 9.37 6.05 17.29
N THR A 20 10.63 5.64 17.09
CA THR A 20 11.31 4.68 17.96
C THR A 20 12.57 5.29 18.55
N SER A 21 13.73 4.97 18.01
CA SER A 21 15.03 5.55 18.31
C SER A 21 16.01 5.26 17.17
N LEU A 22 17.12 6.00 17.11
CA LEU A 22 18.16 5.77 16.09
C LEU A 22 18.72 4.34 16.15
N ARG A 23 18.84 3.76 17.35
CA ARG A 23 19.37 2.40 17.53
C ARG A 23 18.38 1.35 17.03
N GLU A 24 17.09 1.51 17.31
CA GLU A 24 16.05 0.59 16.87
C GLU A 24 15.87 0.66 15.35
N ALA A 25 15.75 1.86 14.78
CA ALA A 25 15.69 2.05 13.34
C ALA A 25 16.93 1.45 12.64
N ALA A 26 18.14 1.63 13.21
CA ALA A 26 19.35 1.04 12.64
C ALA A 26 19.32 -0.49 12.69
N ARG A 27 18.82 -1.08 13.78
CA ARG A 27 18.63 -2.52 13.93
C ARG A 27 17.66 -3.07 12.88
N GLU A 28 16.54 -2.39 12.66
CA GLU A 28 15.52 -2.79 11.67
C GLU A 28 16.04 -2.73 10.23
N VAL A 29 16.84 -1.73 9.91
CA VAL A 29 17.51 -1.62 8.59
C VAL A 29 18.66 -2.63 8.46
N GLY A 30 19.20 -3.16 9.56
CA GLY A 30 20.39 -4.02 9.56
C GLY A 30 21.70 -3.24 9.38
N MET A 31 21.76 -2.04 9.97
CA MET A 31 22.90 -1.10 9.97
C MET A 31 23.38 -0.81 11.40
N SER A 32 24.60 -0.26 11.53
CA SER A 32 25.03 0.33 12.80
C SER A 32 24.35 1.69 13.02
N PRO A 33 24.15 2.14 14.28
CA PRO A 33 23.59 3.46 14.57
C PRO A 33 24.37 4.61 13.90
N THR A 34 25.70 4.51 13.89
CA THR A 34 26.58 5.48 13.21
C THR A 34 26.37 5.46 11.70
N GLY A 35 26.25 4.26 11.11
CA GLY A 35 25.98 4.10 9.67
C GLY A 35 24.65 4.72 9.27
N LEU A 36 23.60 4.49 10.07
CA LEU A 36 22.28 5.09 9.83
C LEU A 36 22.34 6.61 10.01
N SER A 37 22.94 7.12 11.09
CA SER A 37 23.08 8.56 11.33
C SER A 37 23.82 9.28 10.19
N ASN A 38 24.90 8.70 9.66
CA ASN A 38 25.63 9.25 8.53
C ASN A 38 24.79 9.24 7.25
N PHE A 39 24.05 8.14 7.02
CA PHE A 39 23.09 8.08 5.93
C PHE A 39 22.08 9.22 6.05
N LEU A 40 21.36 9.34 7.17
CA LEU A 40 20.36 10.40 7.40
C LEU A 40 20.90 11.81 7.19
N ARG A 41 22.18 12.07 7.54
CA ARG A 41 22.85 13.36 7.36
C ARG A 41 23.32 13.70 5.95
N GLY A 42 23.47 12.72 5.06
CA GLY A 42 23.80 13.02 3.66
C GLY A 42 24.60 11.95 2.94
N ALA A 43 25.18 11.02 3.69
CA ALA A 43 26.14 10.08 3.12
C ALA A 43 25.48 9.22 2.03
N ARG A 44 26.22 9.02 0.94
CA ARG A 44 25.83 8.08 -0.11
C ARG A 44 26.09 6.66 0.40
N PRO A 45 25.07 5.78 0.41
CA PRO A 45 25.26 4.41 0.86
C PRO A 45 26.09 3.61 -0.15
N SER A 46 26.89 2.65 0.34
CA SER A 46 27.51 1.63 -0.51
C SER A 46 26.44 0.77 -1.21
N PRO A 47 26.75 0.03 -2.29
CA PRO A 47 25.79 -0.86 -2.93
C PRO A 47 25.15 -1.88 -1.98
N GLY A 48 25.92 -2.42 -1.02
CA GLY A 48 25.40 -3.35 -0.02
C GLY A 48 24.44 -2.68 0.97
N THR A 49 24.79 -1.48 1.43
CA THR A 49 23.92 -0.66 2.30
C THR A 49 22.65 -0.22 1.58
N LEU A 50 22.75 0.13 0.29
CA LEU A 50 21.62 0.54 -0.52
C LEU A 50 20.58 -0.59 -0.64
N ARG A 51 21.02 -1.84 -0.87
CA ARG A 51 20.11 -2.99 -0.90
C ARG A 51 19.37 -3.17 0.41
N LYS A 52 20.07 -3.06 1.55
CA LYS A 52 19.43 -3.14 2.88
C LYS A 52 18.36 -2.06 3.07
N LEU A 53 18.71 -0.82 2.73
CA LEU A 53 17.82 0.34 2.80
C LEU A 53 16.59 0.18 1.90
N GLN A 54 16.76 -0.30 0.67
CA GLN A 54 15.66 -0.56 -0.26
C GLN A 54 14.74 -1.68 0.24
N SER A 55 15.31 -2.80 0.68
CA SER A 55 14.53 -3.92 1.23
C SER A 55 13.76 -3.49 2.48
N TRP A 56 14.43 -2.77 3.39
CA TRP A 56 13.79 -2.24 4.58
C TRP A 56 12.66 -1.27 4.22
N TYR A 57 12.86 -0.33 3.29
CA TYR A 57 11.83 0.64 2.90
C TYR A 57 10.56 -0.02 2.37
N VAL A 58 10.70 -1.08 1.56
CA VAL A 58 9.56 -1.83 1.04
C VAL A 58 8.81 -2.54 2.17
N LEU A 59 9.53 -3.15 3.11
CA LEU A 59 8.93 -3.85 4.25
C LEU A 59 8.31 -2.88 5.25
N GLU A 60 8.93 -1.73 5.46
CA GLU A 60 8.45 -0.68 6.35
C GLU A 60 7.19 -0.03 5.80
N GLY A 61 7.18 0.28 4.51
CA GLY A 61 5.99 0.71 3.80
C GLY A 61 4.84 -0.30 3.95
N ALA A 62 5.13 -1.61 3.95
CA ALA A 62 4.10 -2.64 4.16
C ALA A 62 3.62 -2.75 5.62
N ARG A 63 4.46 -2.42 6.62
CA ARG A 63 4.11 -2.48 8.04
C ARG A 63 3.17 -1.37 8.50
N HIS A 64 3.28 -0.18 7.89
CA HIS A 64 2.48 0.99 8.28
C HIS A 64 1.13 1.09 7.57
N VAL A 65 0.79 0.14 6.70
CA VAL A 65 -0.56 0.09 6.12
C VAL A 65 -1.43 -0.86 6.93
N GLU A 66 -1.91 -0.40 8.08
CA GLU A 66 -3.22 -0.88 8.56
C GLU A 66 -4.29 -0.37 7.59
N MET A 67 -4.42 -1.04 6.46
CA MET A 67 -5.35 -0.62 5.42
C MET A 67 -6.76 -0.96 5.90
N SER A 68 -7.61 0.07 6.09
CA SER A 68 -9.03 -0.19 6.20
C SER A 68 -9.60 -0.61 4.85
N ALA A 69 -10.80 -1.20 4.83
CA ALA A 69 -11.48 -1.48 3.55
C ALA A 69 -11.76 -0.18 2.77
N SER A 70 -12.00 0.94 3.48
CA SER A 70 -12.20 2.25 2.86
C SER A 70 -10.93 2.75 2.17
N ASP A 71 -9.77 2.64 2.83
CA ASP A 71 -8.50 3.08 2.25
C ASP A 71 -8.12 2.24 1.03
N GLY A 72 -8.34 0.92 1.11
CA GLY A 72 -8.14 0.03 -0.04
C GLY A 72 -9.05 0.38 -1.21
N HIS A 73 -10.33 0.71 -0.94
CA HIS A 73 -11.25 1.16 -1.99
C HIS A 73 -10.83 2.49 -2.61
N ALA A 74 -10.40 3.45 -1.78
CA ALA A 74 -9.92 4.76 -2.24
C ALA A 74 -8.66 4.62 -3.10
N ALA A 75 -7.70 3.78 -2.68
CA ALA A 75 -6.49 3.50 -3.44
C ALA A 75 -6.79 2.85 -4.80
N ILE A 76 -7.68 1.85 -4.85
CA ILE A 76 -8.08 1.20 -6.10
C ILE A 76 -8.84 2.19 -7.01
N SER A 77 -9.67 3.06 -6.44
CA SER A 77 -10.35 4.10 -7.20
C SER A 77 -9.36 5.10 -7.79
N LEU A 78 -8.37 5.55 -7.02
CA LEU A 78 -7.29 6.41 -7.50
C LEU A 78 -6.52 5.76 -8.66
N LEU A 79 -6.18 4.47 -8.54
CA LEU A 79 -5.44 3.74 -9.58
C LEU A 79 -6.26 3.51 -10.86
N THR A 80 -7.59 3.57 -10.78
CA THR A 80 -8.51 3.31 -11.91
C THR A 80 -9.17 4.58 -12.48
N GLU A 81 -8.85 5.76 -11.93
CA GLU A 81 -9.48 7.03 -12.30
C GLU A 81 -9.34 7.35 -13.80
N GLY A 82 -8.16 7.07 -14.38
CA GLY A 82 -7.87 7.31 -15.80
C GLY A 82 -8.54 6.33 -16.77
N ILE A 83 -9.23 5.31 -16.28
CA ILE A 83 -9.95 4.33 -17.11
C ILE A 83 -11.32 4.92 -17.50
N PRO A 84 -11.78 4.76 -18.76
CA PRO A 84 -13.12 5.17 -19.17
C PRO A 84 -14.20 4.61 -18.25
N ALA A 85 -15.24 5.41 -18.00
CA ALA A 85 -16.26 5.10 -17.01
C ALA A 85 -16.95 3.76 -17.26
N GLU A 86 -17.17 3.38 -18.52
CA GLU A 86 -17.77 2.09 -18.88
C GLU A 86 -16.94 0.86 -18.45
N TYR A 87 -15.63 1.00 -18.29
CA TYR A 87 -14.73 -0.09 -17.90
C TYR A 87 -14.27 -0.01 -16.44
N ARG A 88 -14.45 1.15 -15.79
CA ARG A 88 -13.82 1.45 -14.49
C ARG A 88 -14.24 0.46 -13.40
N GLU A 89 -15.52 0.18 -13.23
CA GLU A 89 -16.00 -0.74 -12.20
C GLU A 89 -15.58 -2.19 -12.46
N HIS A 90 -15.53 -2.59 -13.72
CA HIS A 90 -14.99 -3.90 -14.11
C HIS A 90 -13.50 -3.99 -13.77
N CYS A 91 -12.71 -2.97 -14.11
CA CYS A 91 -11.28 -2.93 -13.78
C CYS A 91 -11.01 -2.94 -12.27
N LYS A 92 -11.80 -2.21 -11.47
CA LYS A 92 -11.71 -2.26 -9.99
C LYS A 92 -11.94 -3.68 -9.47
N THR A 93 -12.95 -4.36 -10.02
CA THR A 93 -13.30 -5.74 -9.63
C THR A 93 -12.19 -6.72 -10.01
N GLU A 94 -11.68 -6.66 -11.24
CA GLU A 94 -10.57 -7.51 -11.70
C GLU A 94 -9.29 -7.28 -10.88
N PHE A 95 -8.99 -6.03 -10.53
CA PHE A 95 -7.86 -5.69 -9.65
C PHE A 95 -8.00 -6.36 -8.28
N LEU A 96 -9.20 -6.28 -7.67
CA LEU A 96 -9.50 -6.91 -6.39
C LEU A 96 -9.42 -8.44 -6.45
N VAL A 97 -9.98 -9.05 -7.49
CA VAL A 97 -9.97 -10.51 -7.69
C VAL A 97 -8.53 -11.00 -7.84
N THR A 98 -7.74 -10.35 -8.69
CA THR A 98 -6.33 -10.67 -8.91
C THR A 98 -5.53 -10.54 -7.62
N LEU A 99 -5.71 -9.44 -6.88
CA LEU A 99 -5.05 -9.23 -5.59
C LEU A 99 -5.45 -10.32 -4.58
N GLY A 100 -6.73 -10.68 -4.53
CA GLY A 100 -7.24 -11.75 -3.68
C GLY A 100 -6.61 -13.12 -4.00
N GLN A 101 -6.37 -13.43 -5.27
CA GLN A 101 -5.72 -14.67 -5.70
C GLN A 101 -4.24 -14.73 -5.26
N VAL A 102 -3.52 -13.60 -5.33
CA VAL A 102 -2.11 -13.53 -4.91
C VAL A 102 -1.95 -13.78 -3.42
N TYR A 103 -2.85 -13.26 -2.57
CA TYR A 103 -2.82 -13.50 -1.13
C TYR A 103 -3.12 -14.96 -0.72
N ARG A 104 -3.69 -15.79 -1.60
CA ARG A 104 -4.11 -17.18 -1.32
C ARG A 104 -4.92 -17.31 -0.02
N GLU A 105 -4.42 -18.06 0.97
CA GLU A 105 -5.12 -18.42 2.22
C GLU A 105 -5.03 -17.33 3.30
N ASP A 106 -3.91 -16.59 3.36
CA ASP A 106 -3.66 -15.56 4.38
C ASP A 106 -4.04 -14.17 3.86
N ARG A 107 -5.33 -14.04 3.51
CA ARG A 107 -5.86 -12.80 2.93
C ARG A 107 -6.16 -11.76 4.02
N PRO A 108 -5.62 -10.53 3.91
CA PRO A 108 -5.95 -9.45 4.83
C PRO A 108 -7.44 -9.13 4.86
N ASP A 109 -7.93 -8.79 6.05
CA ASP A 109 -9.35 -8.51 6.31
C ASP A 109 -9.96 -7.46 5.37
N TRP A 110 -9.19 -6.43 5.03
CA TRP A 110 -9.66 -5.37 4.14
C TRP A 110 -9.91 -5.88 2.72
N VAL A 111 -9.06 -6.76 2.19
CA VAL A 111 -9.23 -7.40 0.88
C VAL A 111 -10.46 -8.30 0.90
N ARG A 112 -10.64 -9.07 1.98
CA ARG A 112 -11.82 -9.93 2.16
C ARG A 112 -13.11 -9.13 2.14
N ARG A 113 -13.16 -8.02 2.90
CA ARG A 113 -14.32 -7.12 2.94
C ARG A 113 -14.65 -6.51 1.57
N LEU A 114 -13.63 -6.10 0.80
CA LEU A 114 -13.84 -5.53 -0.52
C LEU A 114 -14.32 -6.56 -1.54
N LEU A 115 -13.82 -7.79 -1.50
CA LEU A 115 -14.31 -8.88 -2.35
C LEU A 115 -15.77 -9.24 -2.06
N VAL A 116 -16.14 -9.30 -0.78
CA VAL A 116 -17.55 -9.52 -0.38
C VAL A 116 -18.45 -8.40 -0.91
N ARG A 117 -17.99 -7.14 -0.84
CA ARG A 117 -18.73 -6.00 -1.39
C ARG A 117 -18.85 -6.03 -2.91
N ALA A 118 -17.78 -6.40 -3.62
CA ALA A 118 -17.78 -6.50 -5.08
C ALA A 118 -18.68 -7.64 -5.59
N ALA A 119 -18.84 -8.71 -4.81
CA ALA A 119 -19.73 -9.82 -5.13
C ALA A 119 -21.21 -9.54 -4.85
N GLN A 120 -21.53 -8.51 -4.06
CA GLN A 120 -22.91 -8.10 -3.85
C GLN A 120 -23.42 -7.39 -5.11
N PRO A 121 -24.48 -7.90 -5.77
CA PRO A 121 -25.07 -7.22 -6.91
C PRO A 121 -25.50 -5.82 -6.46
N SER A 122 -25.15 -4.80 -7.25
CA SER A 122 -25.64 -3.44 -7.04
C SER A 122 -27.17 -3.47 -7.12
N GLY A 123 -27.82 -3.57 -5.97
CA GLY A 123 -29.25 -3.69 -5.84
C GLY A 123 -29.94 -2.39 -6.26
N ALA A 124 -30.57 -2.45 -7.44
CA ALA A 124 -31.87 -1.88 -7.77
C ALA A 124 -32.24 -0.52 -7.13
N HIS A 125 -32.00 0.57 -7.86
CA HIS A 125 -32.94 1.71 -7.86
C HIS A 125 -33.89 1.56 -9.05
N GLY A 126 -34.74 0.54 -8.99
CA GLY A 126 -35.94 0.46 -9.83
C GLY A 126 -37.04 1.25 -9.15
N ASN A 127 -37.19 2.54 -9.48
CA ASN A 127 -38.37 3.29 -9.08
C ASN A 127 -39.53 2.91 -9.99
N THR A 128 -40.40 2.06 -9.45
CA THR A 128 -41.75 1.80 -9.94
C THR A 128 -42.55 3.09 -9.82
N THR A 129 -42.98 3.66 -10.94
CA THR A 129 -44.12 4.59 -10.98
C THR A 129 -45.05 4.12 -12.09
N GLY A 130 -45.83 3.10 -11.78
CA GLY A 130 -47.09 2.82 -12.46
C GLY A 130 -48.21 3.29 -11.54
N ALA A 131 -48.88 4.38 -11.90
CA ALA A 131 -50.14 4.79 -11.29
C ALA A 131 -51.29 4.08 -12.02
N PRO A 132 -52.30 3.54 -11.33
CA PRO A 132 -53.53 3.12 -12.00
C PRO A 132 -54.43 4.35 -12.21
N GLY A 133 -55.10 4.36 -13.38
CA GLY A 133 -56.26 5.21 -13.65
C GLY A 133 -57.54 4.62 -13.10
#